data_AF-X1E7A5-F1
#
_entry.id   AF-X1E7A5-F1
#
_cell.length_a   1.000
_cell.length_b   1.000
_cell.length_c   1.000
_cell.angle_alpha   90.00
_cell.angle_beta   90.00
_cell.angle_gamma   90.00
#
_symmetry.space_group_name_H-M   'P 1'
#
loop_
_entity.id
_entity.type
_entity.pdbx_description
1 polymer ?
#
loop_
_entity_poly.entity_id
_entity_poly.type
_entity_poly.pdbx_seq_one_letter_code
_entity_poly.pdbx_strand_id
1 'polypeptide(L)'
;FGFHADIGPTTVTARLFDDPFQSFQFFFQFRVDPNSLTPDSVMIEFEPNNTGAPPVPVATNNFGSLLEPSWQLNDFLSDAMVLGVYEFTSVSELTDFNEDGFSDIIDIDLMLAEGPIASGVPVVQGVNDMYDMTGDDVIDLDDRDAWLAEAAMVNGFTSPYKLGDATLNGVVDGLDFIEWNEAKFMSSLSWADGEYNGDGVVDGLDFIEWNATKFTSSMVPSVPEPGAWVLVMLALLFCRRHR
;
A
#
# COMPACT_ATOMS: atom_id res chain seq x y z
N PHE A 1 -1.49 6.86 -21.85
CA PHE A 1 -2.36 5.69 -22.18
C PHE A 1 -2.47 5.36 -23.66
N GLY A 2 -1.57 4.52 -24.15
CA GLY A 2 -1.75 3.81 -25.43
C GLY A 2 -2.16 2.37 -25.17
N PHE A 3 -3.16 1.87 -25.89
CA PHE A 3 -3.59 0.47 -25.82
C PHE A 3 -3.23 -0.25 -27.12
N HIS A 4 -2.56 -1.41 -27.01
CA HIS A 4 -2.31 -2.29 -28.15
C HIS A 4 -2.74 -3.71 -27.80
N ALA A 5 -3.62 -4.28 -28.63
CA ALA A 5 -4.04 -5.68 -28.52
C ALA A 5 -3.65 -6.43 -29.79
N ASP A 6 -2.94 -7.53 -29.62
CA ASP A 6 -2.69 -8.52 -30.67
C ASP A 6 -3.65 -9.70 -30.48
N ILE A 7 -4.41 -10.01 -31.53
CA ILE A 7 -5.40 -11.08 -31.54
C ILE A 7 -4.87 -12.24 -32.39
N GLY A 8 -4.46 -13.31 -31.73
CA GLY A 8 -4.15 -14.60 -32.35
C GLY A 8 -5.39 -15.52 -32.40
N PRO A 9 -5.32 -16.66 -33.12
CA PRO A 9 -6.45 -17.56 -33.32
C PRO A 9 -6.99 -18.22 -32.04
N THR A 10 -6.23 -18.19 -30.93
CA THR A 10 -6.63 -18.77 -29.64
C THR A 10 -6.26 -17.90 -28.44
N THR A 11 -5.69 -16.72 -28.65
CA THR A 11 -5.12 -15.90 -27.58
C THR A 11 -5.27 -14.43 -27.92
N VAL A 12 -5.75 -13.62 -26.97
CA VAL A 12 -5.69 -12.16 -27.03
C VAL A 12 -4.62 -11.70 -26.06
N THR A 13 -3.66 -10.92 -26.54
CA THR A 13 -2.63 -10.31 -25.69
C THR A 13 -2.82 -8.80 -25.70
N ALA A 14 -3.20 -8.24 -24.56
CA ALA A 14 -3.31 -6.79 -24.37
C ALA A 14 -2.06 -6.27 -23.64
N ARG A 15 -1.52 -5.13 -24.10
CA ARG A 15 -0.49 -4.37 -23.39
C ARG A 15 -1.00 -2.96 -23.15
N LEU A 16 -0.97 -2.55 -21.89
CA LEU A 16 -1.08 -1.15 -21.50
C LEU A 16 0.32 -0.55 -21.49
N PHE A 17 0.47 0.59 -22.15
CA PHE A 17 1.67 1.41 -22.07
C PHE A 17 1.32 2.68 -21.29
N ASP A 18 2.03 2.88 -20.19
CA ASP A 18 2.27 4.20 -19.64
C ASP A 18 3.78 4.47 -19.60
N ASP A 19 4.11 5.75 -19.46
CA ASP A 19 5.40 6.45 -19.58
C ASP A 19 6.68 5.63 -19.25
N PRO A 20 7.88 5.96 -19.82
CA PRO A 20 9.01 5.03 -19.96
C PRO A 20 9.73 4.64 -18.66
N PHE A 21 9.22 4.97 -17.48
CA PHE A 21 9.90 4.74 -16.21
C PHE A 21 9.37 3.58 -15.36
N GLN A 22 8.18 3.03 -15.63
CA GLN A 22 7.74 1.76 -15.03
C GLN A 22 6.87 0.98 -16.01
N SER A 23 7.29 -0.25 -16.35
CA SER A 23 6.48 -1.17 -17.16
C SER A 23 6.03 -2.35 -16.32
N PHE A 24 4.77 -2.33 -15.88
CA PHE A 24 4.11 -3.51 -15.34
C PHE A 24 3.52 -4.30 -16.52
N GLN A 25 3.96 -5.56 -16.69
CA GLN A 25 3.35 -6.47 -17.65
C GLN A 25 2.30 -7.31 -16.94
N PHE A 26 1.03 -7.04 -17.24
CA PHE A 26 -0.07 -7.92 -16.86
C PHE A 26 -0.27 -8.97 -17.96
N PHE A 27 -0.26 -10.25 -17.59
CA PHE A 27 -0.58 -11.35 -18.48
C PHE A 27 -2.00 -11.82 -18.20
N PHE A 28 -2.92 -11.58 -19.12
CA PHE A 28 -4.25 -12.17 -19.09
C PHE A 28 -4.24 -13.43 -19.95
N GLN A 29 -4.62 -14.58 -19.38
CA GLN A 29 -4.75 -15.83 -20.13
C GLN A 29 -6.24 -16.17 -20.28
N PHE A 30 -6.78 -15.99 -21.48
CA PHE A 30 -8.14 -16.38 -21.79
C PHE A 30 -8.18 -17.87 -22.17
N ARG A 31 -9.11 -18.64 -21.58
CA ARG A 31 -9.35 -20.03 -21.96
C ARG A 31 -10.69 -20.13 -22.69
N VAL A 32 -10.64 -20.45 -23.98
CA VAL A 32 -11.83 -20.70 -24.78
C VAL A 32 -12.18 -22.18 -24.65
N ASP A 33 -13.38 -22.51 -24.14
CA ASP A 33 -13.86 -23.89 -24.11
C ASP A 33 -14.19 -24.35 -25.54
N PRO A 34 -13.49 -25.36 -26.09
CA PRO A 34 -13.73 -25.84 -27.45
C PRO A 34 -15.08 -26.53 -27.64
N ASN A 35 -15.81 -26.85 -26.56
CA ASN A 35 -17.09 -27.56 -26.61
C ASN A 35 -18.32 -26.65 -26.34
N SER A 36 -18.12 -25.34 -26.16
CA SER A 36 -19.25 -24.39 -26.08
C SER A 36 -19.95 -24.32 -27.44
N LEU A 37 -21.14 -24.92 -27.55
CA LEU A 37 -21.94 -24.97 -28.78
C LEU A 37 -22.70 -23.66 -29.09
N THR A 38 -22.37 -22.58 -28.39
CA THR A 38 -22.86 -21.21 -28.68
C THR A 38 -21.68 -20.23 -28.63
N PRO A 39 -21.54 -19.28 -29.58
CA PRO A 39 -20.45 -18.30 -29.60
C PRO A 39 -20.52 -17.24 -28.48
N ASP A 40 -21.56 -17.26 -27.65
CA ASP A 40 -22.03 -16.06 -26.94
C ASP A 40 -21.67 -15.99 -25.45
N SER A 41 -20.72 -16.80 -24.99
CA SER A 41 -20.29 -16.79 -23.58
C SER A 41 -18.78 -16.88 -23.44
N VAL A 42 -18.13 -15.74 -23.29
CA VAL A 42 -16.77 -15.65 -22.74
C VAL A 42 -16.92 -15.67 -21.21
N MET A 43 -16.55 -16.79 -20.59
CA MET A 43 -16.43 -16.86 -19.14
C MET A 43 -15.10 -16.22 -18.74
N ILE A 44 -15.17 -15.11 -17.99
CA ILE A 44 -14.00 -14.52 -17.33
C ILE A 44 -13.92 -15.16 -15.96
N GLU A 45 -13.10 -16.20 -15.82
CA GLU A 45 -12.83 -16.81 -14.53
C GLU A 45 -11.65 -16.07 -13.90
N PHE A 46 -11.93 -15.33 -12.83
CA PHE A 46 -10.90 -14.80 -11.94
C PHE A 46 -10.49 -15.95 -11.03
N GLU A 47 -9.32 -16.54 -11.24
CA GLU A 47 -8.72 -17.38 -10.20
C GLU A 47 -8.11 -16.45 -9.14
N PRO A 48 -8.70 -16.31 -7.93
CA PRO A 48 -7.99 -15.65 -6.85
C PRO A 48 -6.75 -16.50 -6.55
N ASN A 49 -5.60 -15.85 -6.40
CA ASN A 49 -4.36 -16.47 -5.96
C ASN A 49 -4.58 -17.22 -4.64
N ASN A 50 -4.90 -18.51 -4.70
CA ASN A 50 -4.64 -19.55 -3.70
C ASN A 50 -4.85 -19.21 -2.19
N THR A 51 -5.86 -18.40 -1.80
CA THR A 51 -6.10 -18.02 -0.39
C THR A 51 -7.15 -18.85 0.35
N GLY A 52 -7.62 -19.98 -0.19
CA GLY A 52 -8.48 -20.91 0.55
C GLY A 52 -9.86 -20.37 0.96
N ALA A 53 -10.31 -19.25 0.38
CA ALA A 53 -11.66 -18.74 0.57
C ALA A 53 -12.70 -19.58 -0.21
N PRO A 54 -13.92 -19.78 0.31
CA PRO A 54 -14.97 -20.50 -0.40
C PRO A 54 -15.42 -19.75 -1.65
N PRO A 55 -15.79 -20.45 -2.74
CA PRO A 55 -16.20 -19.84 -3.99
C PRO A 55 -17.47 -18.99 -3.81
N VAL A 56 -17.41 -17.73 -4.25
CA VAL A 56 -18.54 -16.80 -4.28
C VAL A 56 -19.43 -17.12 -5.49
N PRO A 57 -20.77 -17.06 -5.40
CA PRO A 57 -21.65 -17.35 -6.53
C PRO A 57 -21.45 -16.34 -7.67
N VAL A 58 -21.20 -16.85 -8.87
CA VAL A 58 -21.04 -16.07 -10.10
C VAL A 58 -22.41 -15.58 -10.58
N ALA A 59 -22.54 -14.27 -10.81
CA ALA A 59 -23.70 -13.69 -11.49
C ALA A 59 -23.68 -14.11 -12.97
N THR A 60 -24.72 -14.82 -13.41
CA THR A 60 -24.91 -15.19 -14.81
C THR A 60 -25.69 -14.10 -15.52
N ASN A 61 -25.00 -13.27 -16.29
CA ASN A 61 -25.66 -12.28 -17.15
C ASN A 61 -25.92 -12.93 -18.52
N ASN A 62 -27.20 -13.12 -18.88
CA ASN A 62 -27.61 -13.61 -20.18
C ASN A 62 -27.51 -12.49 -21.23
N PHE A 63 -26.49 -12.54 -22.11
CA PHE A 63 -26.41 -11.69 -23.29
C PHE A 63 -27.27 -12.28 -24.41
N GLY A 64 -28.59 -12.06 -24.32
CA GLY A 64 -29.55 -12.54 -25.31
C GLY A 64 -29.71 -11.60 -26.50
N SER A 65 -29.38 -12.10 -27.69
CA SER A 65 -29.86 -11.72 -29.02
C SER A 65 -29.64 -10.26 -29.48
N LEU A 66 -28.67 -10.04 -30.37
CA LEU A 66 -28.72 -9.04 -31.45
C LEU A 66 -27.58 -9.35 -32.45
N LEU A 67 -27.91 -9.97 -33.58
CA LEU A 67 -26.99 -10.32 -34.67
C LEU A 67 -26.98 -9.21 -35.73
N GLU A 68 -25.97 -8.33 -35.71
CA GLU A 68 -25.60 -7.46 -36.85
C GLU A 68 -24.05 -7.31 -36.89
N PRO A 69 -23.38 -7.37 -38.06
CA PRO A 69 -21.93 -7.54 -38.16
C PRO A 69 -21.16 -6.22 -38.33
N SER A 70 -21.41 -5.21 -37.50
CA SER A 70 -20.62 -3.97 -37.51
C SER A 70 -20.45 -3.38 -36.11
N TRP A 71 -19.49 -3.92 -35.36
CA TRP A 71 -19.08 -3.35 -34.09
C TRP A 71 -18.13 -2.17 -34.36
N GLN A 72 -18.52 -0.96 -33.97
CA GLN A 72 -17.57 0.14 -33.77
C GLN A 72 -17.11 0.12 -32.30
N LEU A 73 -15.83 0.42 -32.06
CA LEU A 73 -15.16 0.42 -30.75
C LEU A 73 -15.93 1.19 -29.65
N ASN A 74 -16.79 2.13 -30.04
CA ASN A 74 -17.57 2.96 -29.12
C ASN A 74 -18.73 2.21 -28.46
N ASP A 75 -19.26 1.14 -29.07
CA ASP A 75 -20.37 0.36 -28.49
C ASP A 75 -19.89 -0.62 -27.40
N PHE A 76 -18.60 -1.00 -27.42
CA PHE A 76 -17.98 -1.80 -26.36
C PHE A 76 -17.80 -1.01 -25.07
N LEU A 77 -17.57 0.30 -25.18
CA LEU A 77 -17.33 1.16 -24.02
C LEU A 77 -18.63 1.60 -23.34
N SER A 78 -19.78 1.62 -24.02
CA SER A 78 -21.04 2.04 -23.40
C SER A 78 -21.67 0.96 -22.51
N ASP A 79 -21.52 -0.32 -22.86
CA ASP A 79 -22.11 -1.44 -22.08
C ASP A 79 -21.10 -2.16 -21.17
N ALA A 80 -19.79 -2.06 -21.42
CA ALA A 80 -18.76 -2.64 -20.52
C ALA A 80 -18.30 -1.68 -19.41
N MET A 81 -18.71 -0.40 -19.42
CA MET A 81 -18.32 0.60 -18.41
C MET A 81 -18.95 0.41 -17.02
N VAL A 82 -19.76 -0.64 -16.81
CA VAL A 82 -20.36 -0.99 -15.50
C VAL A 82 -19.80 -2.31 -14.97
N LEU A 83 -18.58 -2.68 -15.38
CA LEU A 83 -17.77 -3.64 -14.64
C LEU A 83 -16.70 -2.83 -13.93
N GLY A 84 -16.84 -2.74 -12.60
CA GLY A 84 -16.14 -1.79 -11.74
C GLY A 84 -14.70 -1.55 -12.14
N VAL A 85 -14.37 -0.27 -12.35
CA VAL A 85 -13.00 0.20 -12.22
C VAL A 85 -12.58 -0.21 -10.81
N TYR A 86 -11.84 -1.30 -10.69
CA TYR A 86 -11.07 -1.55 -9.49
C TYR A 86 -9.94 -0.53 -9.57
N GLU A 87 -10.16 0.64 -8.99
CA GLU A 87 -9.08 1.56 -8.67
C GLU A 87 -8.17 0.78 -7.73
N PHE A 88 -7.06 0.32 -8.27
CA PHE A 88 -5.98 -0.20 -7.45
C PHE A 88 -5.27 1.05 -6.95
N THR A 89 -5.80 1.64 -5.88
CA THR A 89 -5.12 2.68 -5.11
C THR A 89 -3.77 2.09 -4.74
N SER A 90 -2.69 2.58 -5.35
CA SER A 90 -1.37 2.13 -4.94
C SER A 90 -1.19 2.50 -3.48
N VAL A 91 -0.65 1.59 -2.67
CA VAL A 91 -0.51 1.78 -1.21
C VAL A 91 0.20 3.10 -0.86
N SER A 92 1.04 3.64 -1.75
CA SER A 92 1.67 4.95 -1.58
C SER A 92 0.69 6.13 -1.60
N GLU A 93 -0.43 6.07 -2.34
CA GLU A 93 -1.40 7.18 -2.43
C GLU A 93 -2.13 7.44 -1.10
N LEU A 94 -2.13 6.46 -0.18
CA LEU A 94 -2.78 6.63 1.13
C LEU A 94 -1.90 7.37 2.15
N THR A 95 -0.60 7.49 1.89
CA THR A 95 0.37 8.08 2.81
C THR A 95 1.18 9.23 2.22
N ASP A 96 1.14 9.41 0.90
CA ASP A 96 1.70 10.52 0.13
C ASP A 96 0.62 11.59 -0.07
N PHE A 97 0.43 12.47 0.92
CA PHE A 97 -0.62 13.49 0.89
C PHE A 97 -0.27 14.67 0.00
N ASN A 98 1.01 14.84 -0.33
CA ASN A 98 1.47 15.93 -1.18
C ASN A 98 1.62 15.53 -2.67
N GLU A 99 1.39 14.24 -2.98
CA GLU A 99 1.48 13.62 -4.31
C GLU A 99 2.87 13.71 -4.96
N ASP A 100 3.95 13.72 -4.17
CA ASP A 100 5.33 13.80 -4.66
C ASP A 100 5.99 12.43 -4.90
N GLY A 101 5.27 11.35 -4.60
CA GLY A 101 5.67 9.96 -4.76
C GLY A 101 6.44 9.39 -3.57
N PHE A 102 6.58 10.14 -2.48
CA PHE A 102 7.22 9.70 -1.24
C PHE A 102 6.22 9.72 -0.09
N SER A 103 6.46 8.90 0.92
CA SER A 103 5.70 8.94 2.18
C SER A 103 6.69 9.32 3.27
N ASP A 104 6.85 10.62 3.48
CA ASP A 104 7.92 11.18 4.29
C ASP A 104 7.40 12.19 5.34
N ILE A 105 8.32 12.93 5.94
CA ILE A 105 8.01 13.89 7.02
C ILE A 105 7.00 14.93 6.55
N ILE A 106 7.04 15.33 5.27
CA ILE A 106 6.16 16.37 4.73
C ILE A 106 4.71 15.92 4.82
N ASP A 107 4.42 14.65 4.57
CA ASP A 107 3.05 14.13 4.61
C ASP A 107 2.50 14.10 6.04
N ILE A 108 3.25 13.57 7.01
CA ILE A 108 2.77 13.58 8.39
C ILE A 108 2.68 15.01 8.96
N ASP A 109 3.55 15.93 8.53
CA ASP A 109 3.44 17.35 8.87
C ASP A 109 2.18 17.98 8.27
N LEU A 110 1.73 17.55 7.08
CA LEU A 110 0.45 17.99 6.50
C LEU A 110 -0.74 17.54 7.35
N MET A 111 -0.72 16.32 7.89
CA MET A 111 -1.75 15.84 8.83
C MET A 111 -1.72 16.65 10.13
N LEU A 112 -0.54 16.84 10.75
CA LEU A 112 -0.41 17.60 12.00
C LEU A 112 -0.76 19.09 11.81
N ALA A 113 -0.57 19.66 10.62
CA ALA A 113 -0.92 21.05 10.32
C ALA A 113 -2.41 21.36 10.43
N GLU A 114 -3.29 20.35 10.42
CA GLU A 114 -4.73 20.52 10.67
C GLU A 114 -5.03 21.02 12.09
N GLY A 115 -4.10 20.81 13.03
CA GLY A 115 -4.15 21.31 14.39
C GLY A 115 -3.79 20.24 15.41
N PRO A 116 -4.09 20.47 16.70
CA PRO A 116 -3.85 19.50 17.76
C PRO A 116 -4.72 18.24 17.61
N ILE A 117 -4.27 17.29 16.80
CA ILE A 117 -4.97 16.02 16.51
C ILE A 117 -5.22 15.18 17.77
N ALA A 118 -4.45 15.37 18.84
CA ALA A 118 -4.73 14.76 20.15
C ALA A 118 -6.11 15.11 20.73
N SER A 119 -6.67 16.25 20.31
CA SER A 119 -8.02 16.67 20.68
C SER A 119 -9.11 16.24 19.68
N GLY A 120 -8.70 15.66 18.55
CA GLY A 120 -9.53 15.38 17.39
C GLY A 120 -9.83 16.62 16.56
N VAL A 121 -9.56 16.54 15.25
CA VAL A 121 -9.95 17.56 14.27
C VAL A 121 -11.09 17.00 13.41
N PRO A 122 -12.28 17.62 13.38
CA PRO A 122 -13.40 17.10 12.58
C PRO A 122 -13.07 17.05 11.09
N VAL A 123 -13.47 15.96 10.44
CA VAL A 123 -13.31 15.81 8.99
C VAL A 123 -14.29 16.68 8.23
N VAL A 124 -13.78 17.31 7.17
CA VAL A 124 -14.52 18.08 6.18
C VAL A 124 -14.22 17.48 4.81
N GLN A 125 -15.23 16.82 4.23
CA GLN A 125 -15.09 16.17 2.92
C GLN A 125 -14.59 17.12 1.82
N GLY A 126 -13.64 16.63 1.04
CA GLY A 126 -12.95 17.36 -0.03
C GLY A 126 -12.01 18.47 0.46
N VAL A 127 -11.67 18.49 1.76
CA VAL A 127 -10.74 19.47 2.35
C VAL A 127 -9.61 18.75 3.07
N ASN A 128 -9.95 17.90 4.03
CA ASN A 128 -8.98 17.20 4.89
C ASN A 128 -9.34 15.72 5.14
N ASP A 129 -10.30 15.20 4.38
CA ASP A 129 -10.74 13.80 4.42
C ASP A 129 -9.65 12.81 3.99
N MET A 130 -8.61 13.27 3.31
CA MET A 130 -7.43 12.44 3.01
C MET A 130 -6.60 12.09 4.25
N TYR A 131 -6.72 12.85 5.34
CA TYR A 131 -5.97 12.57 6.58
C TYR A 131 -6.73 11.67 7.57
N ASP A 132 -8.01 11.40 7.33
CA ASP A 132 -8.81 10.43 8.10
C ASP A 132 -8.59 9.03 7.56
N MET A 133 -7.53 8.39 8.04
CA MET A 133 -7.10 7.07 7.61
C MET A 133 -7.93 5.95 8.23
N THR A 134 -8.60 6.22 9.36
CA THR A 134 -9.47 5.24 10.04
C THR A 134 -10.92 5.28 9.54
N GLY A 135 -11.33 6.37 8.89
CA GLY A 135 -12.64 6.59 8.32
C GLY A 135 -13.72 6.84 9.37
N ASP A 136 -13.35 7.45 10.50
CA ASP A 136 -14.26 7.69 11.64
C ASP A 136 -14.79 9.13 11.75
N ASP A 137 -14.54 9.94 10.71
CA ASP A 137 -14.90 11.35 10.57
C ASP A 137 -14.17 12.29 11.55
N VAL A 138 -13.08 11.83 12.17
CA VAL A 138 -12.19 12.64 13.01
C VAL A 138 -10.74 12.35 12.61
N ILE A 139 -9.92 13.40 12.52
CA ILE A 139 -8.46 13.27 12.39
C ILE A 139 -7.87 13.31 13.80
N ASP A 140 -7.37 12.17 14.27
CA ASP A 140 -6.77 12.04 15.59
C ASP A 140 -5.51 11.16 15.63
N LEU A 141 -5.14 10.68 16.83
CA LEU A 141 -3.92 9.89 17.01
C LEU A 141 -4.02 8.49 16.38
N ASP A 142 -5.23 7.97 16.17
CA ASP A 142 -5.43 6.70 15.49
C ASP A 142 -5.09 6.82 14.00
N ASP A 143 -5.35 7.97 13.36
CA ASP A 143 -4.94 8.24 11.98
C ASP A 143 -3.44 8.42 11.83
N ARG A 144 -2.81 9.14 12.77
CA ARG A 144 -1.34 9.23 12.86
C ARG A 144 -0.72 7.85 12.96
N ASP A 145 -1.26 6.98 13.81
CA ASP A 145 -0.74 5.62 13.99
C ASP A 145 -0.96 4.74 12.74
N ALA A 146 -2.09 4.93 12.05
CA ALA A 146 -2.34 4.31 10.75
C ALA A 146 -1.32 4.79 9.70
N TRP A 147 -1.04 6.09 9.64
CA TRP A 147 -0.05 6.67 8.73
C TRP A 147 1.35 6.11 9.00
N LEU A 148 1.80 6.11 10.26
CA LEU A 148 3.11 5.57 10.63
C LEU A 148 3.26 4.09 10.31
N ALA A 149 2.16 3.32 10.33
CA ALA A 149 2.14 1.92 9.95
C ALA A 149 2.27 1.73 8.44
N GLU A 150 1.41 2.40 7.66
CA GLU A 150 1.38 2.29 6.21
C GLU A 150 2.63 2.89 5.56
N ALA A 151 3.06 4.08 5.98
CA ALA A 151 4.23 4.77 5.43
C ALA A 151 5.52 3.95 5.64
N ALA A 152 5.65 3.30 6.79
CA ALA A 152 6.76 2.40 7.05
C ALA A 152 6.77 1.21 6.07
N MET A 153 5.61 0.62 5.78
CA MET A 153 5.52 -0.47 4.80
C MET A 153 5.84 -0.01 3.38
N VAL A 154 5.34 1.17 2.97
CA VAL A 154 5.65 1.80 1.68
C VAL A 154 7.16 2.04 1.54
N ASN A 155 7.81 2.47 2.61
CA ASN A 155 9.26 2.71 2.66
C ASN A 155 10.10 1.43 2.86
N GLY A 156 9.48 0.25 2.83
CA GLY A 156 10.17 -1.04 2.87
C GLY A 156 10.57 -1.52 4.26
N PHE A 157 10.02 -0.92 5.32
CA PHE A 157 10.15 -1.42 6.68
C PHE A 157 9.13 -2.53 6.95
N THR A 158 9.41 -3.34 7.98
CA THR A 158 8.60 -4.51 8.32
C THR A 158 7.69 -4.29 9.52
N SER A 159 7.75 -3.11 10.12
CA SER A 159 6.89 -2.72 11.23
C SER A 159 6.70 -1.21 11.21
N PRO A 160 5.63 -0.69 11.85
CA PRO A 160 5.35 0.74 11.88
C PRO A 160 6.53 1.54 12.40
N TYR A 161 6.69 2.77 11.90
CA TYR A 161 7.55 3.77 12.52
C TYR A 161 7.18 3.90 14.01
N LYS A 162 8.18 4.21 14.83
CA LYS A 162 7.98 4.36 16.27
C LYS A 162 7.81 5.83 16.58
N LEU A 163 6.94 6.15 17.54
CA LEU A 163 6.96 7.46 18.19
C LEU A 163 8.39 7.73 18.66
N GLY A 164 8.91 8.93 18.43
CA GLY A 164 10.32 9.22 18.70
C GLY A 164 11.25 9.11 17.48
N ASP A 165 10.84 8.53 16.36
CA ASP A 165 11.65 8.49 15.12
C ASP A 165 11.42 9.78 14.30
N ALA A 166 11.93 10.90 14.79
CA ALA A 166 11.76 12.23 14.16
C ALA A 166 12.21 12.26 12.70
N THR A 167 13.18 11.41 12.34
CA THR A 167 13.77 11.37 11.00
C THR A 167 13.14 10.33 10.07
N LEU A 168 12.17 9.54 10.55
CA LEU A 168 11.51 8.45 9.82
C LEU A 168 12.50 7.47 9.16
N ASN A 169 13.64 7.24 9.81
CA ASN A 169 14.69 6.37 9.28
C ASN A 169 14.52 4.91 9.72
N GLY A 170 13.52 4.63 10.55
CA GLY A 170 13.21 3.32 11.11
C GLY A 170 14.01 2.98 12.37
N VAL A 171 14.66 3.95 13.01
CA VAL A 171 15.43 3.79 14.24
C VAL A 171 15.21 4.99 15.13
N VAL A 172 14.85 4.76 16.39
CA VAL A 172 14.77 5.82 17.41
C VAL A 172 16.12 5.92 18.10
N ASP A 173 16.89 6.97 17.83
CA ASP A 173 18.22 7.15 18.40
C ASP A 173 18.52 8.57 18.91
N GLY A 174 19.81 8.89 19.01
CA GLY A 174 20.27 10.18 19.53
C GLY A 174 20.09 11.33 18.56
N LEU A 175 19.95 11.07 17.26
CA LEU A 175 19.62 12.10 16.26
C LEU A 175 18.20 12.59 16.48
N ASP A 176 17.24 11.68 16.66
CA ASP A 176 15.85 12.09 16.90
C ASP A 176 15.69 12.83 18.25
N PHE A 177 16.51 12.48 19.24
CA PHE A 177 16.57 13.23 20.49
C PHE A 177 17.10 14.65 20.30
N ILE A 178 18.03 14.87 19.38
CA ILE A 178 18.56 16.21 19.08
C ILE A 178 17.43 17.06 18.51
N GLU A 179 16.66 16.54 17.54
CA GLU A 179 15.54 17.27 16.93
C GLU A 179 14.51 17.70 18.00
N TRP A 180 14.02 16.76 18.82
CA TRP A 180 13.13 17.08 19.95
C TRP A 180 13.74 18.12 20.89
N ASN A 181 15.03 17.98 21.23
CA ASN A 181 15.68 18.87 22.19
C ASN A 181 15.87 20.29 21.63
N GLU A 182 15.96 20.46 20.32
CA GLU A 182 16.04 21.76 19.64
C GLU A 182 14.69 22.49 19.65
N ALA A 183 13.57 21.76 19.55
CA ALA A 183 12.23 22.34 19.54
C ALA A 183 11.50 22.32 20.90
N LYS A 184 12.04 21.69 21.94
CA LYS A 184 11.36 21.58 23.25
C LYS A 184 10.85 22.91 23.79
N PHE A 185 9.64 22.88 24.33
CA PHE A 185 8.85 24.01 24.82
C PHE A 185 8.43 25.02 23.76
N MET A 186 8.50 24.65 22.47
CA MET A 186 7.91 25.41 21.37
C MET A 186 6.55 24.83 20.99
N SER A 187 5.65 25.69 20.56
CA SER A 187 4.49 25.24 19.80
C SER A 187 4.97 24.88 18.40
N SER A 188 4.79 23.62 18.02
CA SER A 188 5.05 23.12 16.69
C SER A 188 3.96 22.09 16.34
N LEU A 189 3.71 21.94 15.05
CA LEU A 189 2.84 20.91 14.48
C LEU A 189 3.66 20.11 13.46
N SER A 190 4.93 19.87 13.76
CA SER A 190 5.84 19.12 12.91
C SER A 190 6.34 17.89 13.65
N TRP A 191 6.28 16.76 12.96
CA TRP A 191 6.82 15.49 13.41
C TRP A 191 8.34 15.58 13.62
N ALA A 192 9.04 16.26 12.72
CA ALA A 192 10.48 16.43 12.79
C ALA A 192 10.92 17.19 14.04
N ASP A 193 10.12 18.14 14.51
CA ASP A 193 10.38 18.87 15.75
C ASP A 193 10.15 18.02 17.02
N GLY A 194 9.72 16.76 16.86
CA GLY A 194 9.46 15.85 17.96
C GLY A 194 8.12 16.09 18.65
N GLU A 195 7.13 16.59 17.91
CA GLU A 195 5.73 16.54 18.30
C GLU A 195 5.22 15.14 17.96
N TYR A 196 5.20 14.26 18.97
CA TYR A 196 4.79 12.87 18.78
C TYR A 196 3.38 12.62 19.29
N ASN A 197 2.91 13.42 20.27
CA ASN A 197 1.65 13.18 20.95
C ASN A 197 0.44 13.89 20.31
N GLY A 198 0.64 14.74 19.30
CA GLY A 198 -0.39 15.45 18.55
C GLY A 198 -1.03 16.65 19.25
N ASP A 199 -0.49 17.18 20.35
CA ASP A 199 -1.11 18.27 21.12
C ASP A 199 -0.72 19.71 20.71
N GLY A 200 0.18 19.85 19.74
CA GLY A 200 0.67 21.12 19.19
C GLY A 200 1.76 21.80 20.02
N VAL A 201 2.33 21.12 21.02
CA VAL A 201 3.45 21.62 21.82
C VAL A 201 4.48 20.52 22.04
N VAL A 202 5.72 20.77 21.61
CA VAL A 202 6.82 19.84 21.87
C VAL A 202 7.23 19.97 23.34
N ASP A 203 6.90 19.00 24.18
CA ASP A 203 7.20 19.07 25.61
C ASP A 203 7.64 17.74 26.26
N GLY A 204 7.45 17.64 27.58
CA GLY A 204 7.83 16.45 28.34
C GLY A 204 6.97 15.23 28.05
N LEU A 205 5.76 15.40 27.51
CA LEU A 205 4.90 14.30 27.07
C LEU A 205 5.48 13.65 25.81
N ASP A 206 5.94 14.42 24.83
CA ASP A 206 6.65 13.87 23.66
C ASP A 206 7.95 13.17 24.05
N PHE A 207 8.67 13.73 25.03
CA PHE A 207 9.86 13.08 25.58
C PHE A 207 9.53 11.71 26.19
N ILE A 208 8.37 11.55 26.82
CA ILE A 208 7.95 10.26 27.37
C ILE A 208 7.75 9.25 26.23
N GLU A 209 7.15 9.67 25.12
CA GLU A 209 6.97 8.82 23.92
C GLU A 209 8.31 8.40 23.32
N TRP A 210 9.22 9.35 23.04
CA TRP A 210 10.57 9.03 22.58
C TRP A 210 11.31 8.11 23.57
N ASN A 211 11.22 8.38 24.87
CA ASN A 211 11.92 7.59 25.87
C ASN A 211 11.35 6.16 26.01
N ALA A 212 10.09 5.93 25.66
CA ALA A 212 9.47 4.61 25.65
C ALA A 212 9.99 3.72 24.50
N THR A 213 10.42 4.33 23.39
CA THR A 213 10.84 3.65 22.16
C THR A 213 12.33 3.81 21.85
N LYS A 214 13.08 4.59 22.62
CA LYS A 214 14.51 4.84 22.36
C LYS A 214 15.31 3.54 22.18
N PHE A 215 16.21 3.58 21.21
CA PHE A 215 17.07 2.47 20.78
C PHE A 215 16.28 1.24 20.28
N THR A 216 15.04 1.42 19.85
CA THR A 216 14.30 0.42 19.08
C THR A 216 14.38 0.73 17.59
N SER A 217 14.07 -0.26 16.76
CA SER A 217 14.07 -0.11 15.31
C SER A 217 12.86 -0.81 14.71
N SER A 218 12.36 -0.21 13.63
CA SER A 218 11.31 -0.75 12.78
C SER A 218 11.84 -1.69 11.69
N MET A 219 13.16 -1.79 11.54
CA MET A 219 13.84 -2.78 10.70
C MET A 219 13.89 -4.14 11.40
N VAL A 220 13.73 -5.22 10.63
CA VAL A 220 14.16 -6.53 11.12
C VAL A 220 15.68 -6.48 11.27
N PRO A 221 16.27 -6.92 12.39
CA PRO A 221 17.68 -7.24 12.38
C PRO A 221 17.85 -8.30 11.29
N SER A 222 18.56 -7.97 10.21
CA SER A 222 19.01 -8.97 9.25
C SER A 222 19.92 -9.90 10.03
N VAL A 223 19.37 -10.96 10.61
CA VAL A 223 20.14 -11.96 11.32
C VAL A 223 21.02 -12.57 10.24
N PRO A 224 22.34 -12.31 10.22
CA PRO A 224 23.19 -13.01 9.29
C PRO A 224 23.04 -14.47 9.68
N GLU A 225 22.60 -15.36 8.79
CA GLU A 225 22.65 -16.79 9.09
C GLU A 225 24.11 -17.23 8.96
N PRO A 226 24.94 -17.24 10.03
CA PRO A 226 26.38 -17.49 9.88
C PRO A 226 26.65 -19.00 9.87
N GLY A 227 25.62 -19.84 9.72
CA GLY A 227 25.74 -21.27 9.99
C GLY A 227 24.71 -22.19 9.35
N ALA A 228 23.66 -21.71 8.68
CA ALA A 228 22.69 -22.61 8.05
C ALA A 228 23.37 -23.51 7.01
N TRP A 229 24.21 -22.92 6.15
CA TRP A 229 25.02 -23.66 5.19
C TRP A 229 26.07 -24.58 5.85
N VAL A 230 26.67 -24.15 6.96
CA VAL A 230 27.65 -24.97 7.71
C VAL A 230 26.97 -26.19 8.35
N LEU A 231 25.76 -26.02 8.90
CA LEU A 231 24.97 -27.11 9.48
C LEU A 231 24.44 -28.06 8.41
N VAL A 232 24.01 -27.55 7.25
CA VAL A 232 23.63 -28.39 6.10
C VAL A 232 24.84 -29.20 5.61
N MET A 233 26.02 -28.57 5.47
CA MET A 233 27.24 -29.27 5.06
C MET A 233 27.69 -30.31 6.11
N LEU A 234 27.63 -30.00 7.40
CA LEU A 234 27.90 -30.96 8.48
C LEU A 234 26.90 -32.13 8.46
N ALA A 235 25.60 -31.85 8.32
CA ALA A 235 24.57 -32.88 8.24
C ALA A 235 24.81 -33.81 7.04
N LEU A 236 25.15 -33.27 5.87
CA LEU A 236 25.49 -34.07 4.68
C LEU A 236 26.75 -34.93 4.90
N LEU A 237 27.77 -34.41 5.59
CA LEU A 237 28.98 -35.18 5.95
C LEU A 237 28.67 -36.33 6.92
N PHE A 238 27.82 -36.08 7.93
CA PHE A 238 27.40 -37.12 8.88
C PHE A 238 26.47 -38.16 8.22
N CYS A 239 25.54 -37.75 7.36
CA CYS A 239 24.67 -38.67 6.61
C CYS A 239 25.46 -39.54 5.62
N ARG A 240 26.53 -39.02 5.01
CA ARG A 240 27.40 -39.79 4.10
C ARG A 240 28.25 -40.84 4.82
N ARG A 241 28.56 -40.66 6.11
CA ARG A 241 29.36 -41.60 6.90
C ARG A 241 28.54 -42.77 7.48
N HIS A 242 27.21 -42.67 7.47
CA HIS A 242 26.28 -43.66 8.03
C HIS A 242 25.57 -44.55 7.00
N ARG A 243 25.97 -44.52 5.72
CA ARG A 243 25.59 -45.50 4.70
C ARG A 243 26.79 -46.37 4.33
#